data_AF-A0A920P542-F1
#
_entry.id   AF-A0A920P542-F1
#
_cell.length_a   1.000
_cell.length_b   1.000
_cell.length_c   1.000
_cell.angle_alpha   90.00
_cell.angle_beta   90.00
_cell.angle_gamma   90.00
#
_symmetry.space_group_name_H-M   'P 1'
#
loop_
_entity.id
_entity.type
_entity.pdbx_description
1 polymer ?
#
loop_
_entity_poly.entity_id
_entity_poly.type
_entity_poly.pdbx_seq_one_letter_code
_entity_poly.pdbx_strand_id
1 'polypeptide(L)'
;MEHDIETPPNYRGWGRVDSEELQWPSLKIDWVQMSVYQPARRNLPVSWTLSSPNTSVVGTLEVLASEIITGTESGPVLPVQALFEVAGTISIDSLSFPVRGLFNHRRK
;
A
#
# COMPACT_ATOMS: atom_id res chain seq x y z
N MET A 1 -9.95 21.09 7.10
CA MET A 1 -8.48 20.91 7.09
C MET A 1 -8.25 19.49 6.61
N GLU A 2 -8.23 19.34 5.29
CA GLU A 2 -8.09 18.06 4.61
C GLU A 2 -6.61 17.70 4.66
N HIS A 3 -6.26 16.57 5.27
CA HIS A 3 -4.89 16.09 5.23
C HIS A 3 -4.62 15.57 3.81
N ASP A 4 -4.08 16.48 3.02
CA ASP A 4 -3.25 16.19 1.87
C ASP A 4 -2.14 15.24 2.33
N ILE A 5 -1.98 14.10 1.68
CA ILE A 5 -0.84 13.22 1.93
C ILE A 5 0.32 13.79 1.10
N GLU A 6 0.76 15.00 1.43
CA GLU A 6 1.87 15.67 0.73
C GLU A 6 3.21 14.97 1.02
N THR A 7 3.25 14.04 1.99
CA THR A 7 4.39 13.14 2.21
C THR A 7 3.91 11.79 2.75
N PRO A 8 4.03 10.68 1.99
CA PRO A 8 3.72 9.36 2.51
C PRO A 8 4.61 9.06 3.73
N PRO A 9 4.08 8.38 4.76
CA PRO A 9 4.88 8.04 5.94
C PRO A 9 6.04 7.13 5.53
N ASN A 10 7.16 7.25 6.24
CA ASN A 10 8.30 6.37 6.01
C ASN A 10 8.00 5.00 6.63
N TYR A 11 7.85 3.97 5.79
CA TYR A 11 7.53 2.63 6.23
C TYR A 11 8.80 1.88 6.65
N ARG A 12 8.64 0.86 7.49
CA ARG A 12 9.68 -0.13 7.77
C ARG A 12 9.24 -1.46 7.19
N GLY A 13 10.16 -2.15 6.55
CA GLY A 13 9.93 -3.49 6.04
C GLY A 13 10.96 -4.47 6.58
N TRP A 14 10.61 -5.73 6.49
CA TRP A 14 11.50 -6.83 6.78
C TRP A 14 11.08 -8.01 5.91
N GLY A 15 12.01 -8.92 5.66
CA GLY A 15 11.78 -10.10 4.86
C GLY A 15 12.82 -11.15 5.14
N ARG A 16 12.59 -12.37 4.65
CA ARG A 16 13.59 -13.43 4.71
C ARG A 16 13.77 -13.99 3.31
N VAL A 17 15.00 -13.97 2.82
CA VAL A 17 15.40 -14.63 1.58
C VAL A 17 16.35 -15.76 1.99
N ASP A 18 15.97 -16.99 1.69
CA ASP A 18 16.63 -18.20 2.18
C ASP A 18 16.80 -18.20 3.71
N SER A 19 18.04 -18.06 4.19
CA SER A 19 18.44 -18.00 5.60
C SER A 19 18.84 -16.60 6.07
N GLU A 20 18.78 -15.60 5.20
CA GLU A 20 19.13 -14.22 5.51
C GLU A 20 17.89 -13.41 5.88
N GLU A 21 17.94 -12.72 7.02
CA GLU A 21 16.93 -11.75 7.42
C GLU A 21 17.33 -10.37 6.89
N LEU A 22 16.43 -9.76 6.14
CA LEU A 22 16.61 -8.44 5.55
C LEU A 22 15.71 -7.46 6.28
N GLN A 23 16.25 -6.27 6.57
CA GLN A 23 15.50 -5.19 7.18
C GLN A 23 15.67 -3.90 6.37
N TRP A 24 14.55 -3.27 6.07
CA TRP A 24 14.47 -2.03 5.32
C TRP A 24 13.96 -0.92 6.25
N PRO A 25 14.85 -0.13 6.87
CA PRO A 25 14.47 0.88 7.85
C PRO A 25 13.72 2.07 7.25
N SER A 26 13.78 2.21 5.92
CA SER A 26 13.07 3.23 5.16
C SER A 26 12.57 2.64 3.85
N LEU A 27 11.27 2.39 3.79
CA LEU A 27 10.52 2.03 2.59
C LEU A 27 9.59 3.17 2.22
N LYS A 28 9.68 3.58 0.96
CA LYS A 28 8.69 4.43 0.31
C LYS A 28 7.65 3.55 -0.34
N ILE A 29 6.38 3.89 -0.13
CA ILE A 29 5.24 3.25 -0.77
C ILE A 29 4.42 4.35 -1.41
N ASP A 30 4.39 4.35 -2.75
CA ASP A 30 3.71 5.35 -3.54
C ASP A 30 2.47 4.75 -4.20
N TRP A 31 1.39 5.54 -4.28
CA TRP A 31 0.15 5.12 -4.94
C TRP A 31 0.29 5.41 -6.43
N VAL A 32 0.25 4.38 -7.27
CA VAL A 32 0.43 4.53 -8.72
C VAL A 32 -0.92 4.71 -9.41
N GLN A 33 -1.92 3.94 -9.00
CA GLN A 33 -3.26 4.04 -9.53
C GLN A 33 -4.28 4.11 -8.40
N MET A 34 -5.33 4.90 -8.64
CA MET A 34 -6.46 5.05 -7.73
C MET A 34 -7.77 4.72 -8.46
N SER A 35 -8.74 4.22 -7.70
CA SER A 35 -10.11 3.99 -8.18
C SER A 35 -11.11 4.72 -7.28
N VAL A 36 -12.20 5.19 -7.88
CA VAL A 36 -13.25 5.90 -7.14
C VAL A 36 -14.15 4.90 -6.43
N TYR A 37 -14.20 4.98 -5.11
CA TYR A 37 -15.16 4.28 -4.27
C TYR A 37 -16.34 5.20 -3.95
N GLN A 38 -17.39 5.07 -4.77
CA GLN A 38 -18.58 5.93 -4.75
C GLN A 38 -19.33 5.98 -3.41
N PRO A 39 -19.52 4.86 -2.66
CA PRO A 39 -20.27 4.89 -1.40
C PRO A 39 -19.72 5.89 -0.39
N ALA A 40 -18.41 6.15 -0.43
CA ALA A 40 -17.73 7.12 0.42
C ALA A 40 -17.29 8.41 -0.29
N ARG A 41 -17.49 8.51 -1.61
CA ARG A 41 -16.94 9.54 -2.49
C ARG A 41 -15.43 9.74 -2.32
N ARG A 42 -14.68 8.63 -2.17
CA ARG A 42 -13.23 8.65 -1.94
C ARG A 42 -12.49 7.92 -3.06
N ASN A 43 -11.31 8.43 -3.41
CA ASN A 43 -10.33 7.68 -4.19
C ASN A 43 -9.57 6.73 -3.26
N LEU A 44 -9.54 5.45 -3.64
CA LEU A 44 -8.78 4.41 -2.95
C LEU A 44 -7.64 3.93 -3.86
N PRO A 45 -6.43 3.71 -3.31
CA PRO A 45 -5.34 3.15 -4.09
C PRO A 45 -5.67 1.71 -4.52
N VAL A 46 -5.38 1.40 -5.78
CA VAL A 46 -5.53 0.05 -6.37
C VAL A 46 -4.22 -0.55 -6.86
N SER A 47 -3.15 0.25 -6.90
CA SER A 47 -1.79 -0.22 -7.12
C SER A 47 -0.76 0.66 -6.43
N TRP A 48 0.38 0.04 -6.11
CA TRP A 48 1.47 0.66 -5.37
C TRP A 48 2.82 0.31 -5.98
N THR A 49 3.77 1.23 -5.86
CA THR A 49 5.20 0.95 -5.98
C THR A 49 5.86 1.02 -4.62
N LEU A 50 6.82 0.13 -4.38
CA LEU A 50 7.65 0.10 -3.19
C LEU A 50 9.09 0.33 -3.60
N SER A 51 9.82 1.13 -2.82
CA SER A 51 11.26 1.28 -3.01
C SER A 51 11.94 1.64 -1.70
N SER A 52 13.19 1.24 -1.56
CA SER A 52 14.06 1.79 -0.52
C SER A 52 15.21 2.57 -1.16
N PRO A 53 15.49 3.81 -0.74
CA PRO A 53 16.59 4.58 -1.30
C PRO A 53 17.97 4.03 -0.92
N ASN A 54 18.06 3.30 0.20
CA ASN A 54 19.34 2.85 0.78
C ASN A 54 19.60 1.36 0.58
N THR A 55 18.63 0.61 0.05
CA THR A 55 18.72 -0.84 -0.12
C THR A 55 18.06 -1.24 -1.44
N SER A 56 18.55 -2.28 -2.09
CA SER A 56 18.14 -2.69 -3.44
C SER A 56 16.77 -3.38 -3.49
N VAL A 57 15.79 -2.94 -2.69
CA VAL A 57 14.42 -3.44 -2.74
C VAL A 57 13.54 -2.48 -3.53
N VAL A 58 12.89 -3.02 -4.55
CA VAL A 58 11.87 -2.35 -5.35
C VAL A 58 10.71 -3.30 -5.61
N GLY A 59 9.50 -2.79 -5.81
CA GLY A 59 8.39 -3.68 -6.11
C GLY A 59 7.15 -2.97 -6.60
N THR A 60 6.22 -3.76 -7.11
CA THR A 60 4.89 -3.34 -7.52
C THR A 60 3.87 -4.27 -6.88
N LEU A 61 2.73 -3.71 -6.48
CA LEU A 61 1.60 -4.44 -5.93
C LEU A 61 0.31 -3.91 -6.56
N GLU A 62 -0.63 -4.81 -6.84
CA GLU A 62 -1.95 -4.50 -7.38
C GLU A 62 -3.02 -5.22 -6.57
N VAL A 63 -4.20 -4.61 -6.46
CA VAL A 63 -5.35 -5.21 -5.76
C VAL A 63 -5.90 -6.39 -6.54
N LEU A 64 -6.02 -7.54 -5.86
CA LEU A 64 -6.75 -8.71 -6.36
C LEU A 64 -8.20 -8.73 -5.86
N ALA A 65 -8.40 -8.41 -4.59
CA ALA A 65 -9.70 -8.38 -3.94
C ALA A 65 -9.74 -7.30 -2.86
N SER A 66 -10.93 -6.83 -2.50
CA SER A 66 -11.09 -5.80 -1.48
C SER A 66 -12.28 -6.06 -0.57
N GLU A 67 -12.09 -5.79 0.71
CA GLU A 67 -13.15 -5.67 1.70
C GLU A 67 -13.14 -4.22 2.21
N ILE A 68 -14.24 -3.50 1.98
CA ILE A 68 -14.33 -2.06 2.26
C ILE A 68 -15.50 -1.80 3.20
N ILE A 69 -15.19 -1.21 4.36
CA ILE A 69 -16.17 -0.77 5.35
C ILE A 69 -16.28 0.76 5.23
N THR A 70 -17.50 1.23 5.00
CA THR A 70 -17.83 2.66 4.97
C THR A 70 -18.37 3.05 6.34
N GLY A 71 -17.80 4.08 6.96
CA GLY A 71 -18.32 4.58 8.22
C GLY A 71 -19.62 5.35 8.05
N THR A 72 -20.31 5.58 9.17
CA THR A 72 -21.68 6.10 9.22
C THR A 72 -21.74 7.57 9.65
N GLU A 73 -20.61 8.29 9.61
CA GLU A 73 -20.55 9.70 9.99
C GLU A 73 -21.38 10.58 9.04
N SER A 74 -21.88 11.71 9.53
CA SER A 74 -22.64 12.64 8.69
C SER A 74 -21.69 13.54 7.89
N GLY A 75 -21.78 13.51 6.57
CA GLY A 75 -21.00 14.38 5.70
C GLY A 75 -21.02 13.96 4.23
N PRO A 76 -20.51 14.81 3.32
CA PRO A 76 -20.47 14.51 1.89
C PRO A 76 -19.43 13.41 1.54
N VAL A 77 -18.47 13.14 2.43
CA VAL A 77 -17.33 12.26 2.20
C VAL A 77 -17.16 11.35 3.43
N LEU A 78 -17.49 10.07 3.32
CA LEU A 78 -17.63 9.14 4.47
C LEU A 78 -16.34 8.35 4.77
N PRO A 79 -15.90 8.23 6.03
CA PRO A 79 -14.64 7.55 6.36
C PRO A 79 -14.62 6.10 5.83
N VAL A 80 -13.44 5.62 5.45
CA VAL A 80 -13.26 4.29 4.87
C VAL A 80 -12.18 3.51 5.62
N GLN A 81 -12.47 2.25 5.89
CA GLN A 81 -11.47 1.23 6.21
C GLN A 81 -11.53 0.15 5.13
N ALA A 82 -10.42 -0.08 4.45
CA ALA A 82 -10.29 -1.09 3.42
C ALA A 82 -9.17 -2.08 3.75
N LEU A 83 -9.44 -3.36 3.53
CA LEU A 83 -8.44 -4.41 3.50
C LEU A 83 -8.37 -4.94 2.06
N PHE A 84 -7.19 -4.83 1.45
CA PHE A 84 -6.94 -5.31 0.10
C PHE A 84 -6.12 -6.60 0.14
N GLU A 85 -6.56 -7.63 -0.57
CA GLU A 85 -5.64 -8.67 -1.04
C GLU A 85 -4.85 -8.08 -2.20
N VAL A 86 -3.53 -8.18 -2.12
CA VAL A 86 -2.64 -7.66 -3.15
C VAL A 86 -1.70 -8.73 -3.67
N ALA A 87 -1.33 -8.62 -4.94
CA ALA A 87 -0.28 -9.42 -5.54
C ALA A 87 0.63 -8.56 -6.41
N GLY A 88 1.83 -9.06 -6.66
CA GLY A 88 2.75 -8.38 -7.56
C GLY A 88 4.13 -8.98 -7.48
N THR A 89 5.13 -8.13 -7.69
CA THR A 89 6.52 -8.54 -7.79
C THR A 89 7.39 -7.65 -6.92
N ILE A 90 8.24 -8.25 -6.10
CA ILE A 90 9.29 -7.56 -5.35
C ILE A 90 10.64 -8.05 -5.88
N SER A 91 11.52 -7.12 -6.21
CA SER A 91 12.91 -7.39 -6.56
C SER A 91 13.85 -6.98 -5.44
N ILE A 92 14.78 -7.87 -5.08
CA ILE A 92 15.82 -7.69 -4.08
C ILE A 92 17.14 -8.13 -4.71
N ASP A 93 18.14 -7.24 -4.74
CA ASP A 93 19.47 -7.52 -5.32
C ASP A 93 19.43 -8.18 -6.71
N SER A 94 18.55 -7.65 -7.58
CA SER A 94 18.29 -8.14 -8.95
C SER A 94 17.58 -9.49 -9.07
N LEU A 95 17.22 -10.13 -7.96
CA LEU A 95 16.34 -11.30 -7.94
C LEU A 95 14.89 -10.85 -7.82
N SER A 96 14.00 -11.47 -8.57
CA SER A 96 12.58 -11.10 -8.65
C SER A 96 11.70 -12.19 -8.06
N PHE A 97 10.82 -11.80 -7.14
CA PHE A 97 9.97 -12.69 -6.35
C PHE A 97 8.50 -12.33 -6.57
N PRO A 98 7.65 -13.27 -7.00
CA PRO A 98 6.21 -13.07 -6.98
C PRO A 98 5.73 -13.06 -5.52
N VAL A 99 4.91 -12.09 -5.17
CA VAL A 99 4.42 -11.93 -3.80
C VAL A 99 2.90 -11.81 -3.77
N ARG A 100 2.35 -12.20 -2.62
CA ARG A 100 0.97 -11.93 -2.23
C ARG A 100 0.95 -11.40 -0.80
N GLY A 101 -0.03 -10.59 -0.48
CA GLY A 101 -0.16 -10.04 0.86
C GLY A 101 -1.47 -9.32 1.08
N LEU A 102 -1.53 -8.62 2.21
CA LEU A 102 -2.66 -7.80 2.61
C LEU A 102 -2.21 -6.36 2.79
N PHE A 103 -2.98 -5.40 2.27
CA PHE A 103 -2.77 -3.97 2.46
C PHE A 103 -3.94 -3.37 3.24
N ASN A 104 -3.65 -2.77 4.39
CA ASN A 104 -4.66 -2.10 5.20
C ASN A 104 -4.64 -0.59 4.92
N HIS A 105 -5.79 -0.05 4.52
CA HIS A 105 -5.97 1.37 4.25
C HIS A 105 -7.05 1.93 5.15
N ARG A 106 -6.75 3.04 5.84
CA ARG A 106 -7.72 3.79 6.65
C ARG A 106 -7.65 5.25 6.27
N ARG A 107 -8.81 5.84 5.99
CA ARG A 107 -8.94 7.26 5.72
C ARG A 107 -10.17 7.80 6.45
N LYS A 108 -9.95 8.73 7.37
CA LYS A 108 -11.00 9.45 8.07
C LYS A 108 -11.45 10.66 7.27
#